data_AF-A0A371YAR4-F1
#
_entry.id   AF-A0A371YAR4-F1
#
_cell.length_a   1.000
_cell.length_b   1.000
_cell.length_c   1.000
_cell.angle_alpha   90.00
_cell.angle_beta   90.00
_cell.angle_gamma   90.00
#
_symmetry.space_group_name_H-M   'P 1'
#
loop_
_entity.id
_entity.type
_entity.pdbx_description
1 polymer ?
#
loop_
_entity_poly.entity_id
_entity_poly.type
_entity_poly.pdbx_seq_one_letter_code
_entity_poly.pdbx_strand_id
1 'polypeptide(L)' 'MVHPPLGTGGRRVTARGQILGLAYSDGDVIEFLRRAGLPDAEDLLEDPSWVKWHGGRAHHYEAA' A
#
# COMPACT_ATOMS: atom_id res chain seq x y z
N MET A 1 -1.43 5.82 2.19
CA MET A 1 -0.44 6.17 1.15
C MET A 1 0.56 5.04 1.02
N VAL A 2 0.77 4.57 -0.21
CA VAL A 2 1.77 3.57 -0.58
C VAL A 2 2.93 4.30 -1.23
N HIS A 3 4.12 4.20 -0.63
CA HIS A 3 5.34 4.89 -1.08
C HIS A 3 5.95 4.22 -2.31
N PRO A 4 6.98 4.81 -2.97
CA PRO A 4 7.64 4.18 -4.11
C PRO A 4 8.25 2.82 -3.71
N PRO A 5 8.46 1.91 -4.68
CA PRO A 5 9.22 0.69 -4.44
C PRO A 5 10.60 1.00 -3.86
N LEU A 6 11.02 0.25 -2.85
CA LEU A 6 12.38 0.32 -2.32
C LEU A 6 13.33 -0.35 -3.31
N GLY A 7 14.63 -0.02 -3.27
CA GLY A 7 15.65 -0.68 -4.10
C GLY A 7 15.78 -2.19 -3.82
N THR A 8 15.32 -2.64 -2.66
CA THR A 8 15.22 -4.07 -2.29
C THR A 8 13.89 -4.72 -2.72
N GLY A 9 13.02 -3.98 -3.40
CA GLY A 9 11.62 -4.35 -3.64
C GLY A 9 10.72 -4.01 -2.44
N GLY A 10 9.42 -4.19 -2.67
CA GLY A 10 8.37 -3.85 -1.72
C GLY A 10 8.12 -2.36 -1.60
N ARG A 11 6.99 -2.00 -1.01
CA ARG A 11 6.52 -0.62 -0.84
C ARG A 11 6.13 -0.38 0.60
N ARG A 12 6.71 0.66 1.21
CA ARG A 12 6.30 1.09 2.54
C ARG A 12 4.88 1.62 2.50
N VAL A 13 4.03 1.20 3.43
CA VAL A 13 2.64 1.65 3.55
C VAL A 13 2.50 2.49 4.81
N THR A 14 1.85 3.65 4.68
CA THR A 14 1.60 4.57 5.79
C THR A 14 0.15 5.02 5.82
N ALA A 15 -0.39 5.18 7.03
CA ALA A 15 -1.70 5.77 7.30
C ALA A 15 -1.57 6.81 8.42
N ARG A 16 -2.08 8.02 8.19
CA ARG A 16 -2.01 9.14 9.16
C ARG A 16 -0.61 9.36 9.75
N GLY A 17 0.43 9.23 8.92
CA GLY A 17 1.83 9.39 9.32
C GLY A 17 2.46 8.20 10.07
N GLN A 18 1.70 7.14 10.34
CA GLN A 18 2.19 5.91 10.96
C GLN A 18 2.55 4.87 9.89
N ILE A 19 3.61 4.09 10.12
CA ILE A 19 4.00 2.99 9.23
C ILE A 19 3.14 1.77 9.56
N LEU A 20 2.42 1.25 8.55
CA LEU A 20 1.67 0.01 8.68
C LEU A 20 2.53 -1.22 8.38
N GLY A 21 3.50 -1.07 7.46
CA GLY A 21 4.44 -2.14 7.12
C GLY A 21 5.09 -1.94 5.76
N LEU A 22 5.77 -2.99 5.30
CA LEU A 22 6.34 -3.13 3.97
C LEU A 22 5.53 -4.17 3.21
N ALA A 23 4.85 -3.76 2.14
CA ALA A 23 4.04 -4.62 1.29
C ALA A 23 4.84 -5.08 0.07
N TYR A 24 4.74 -6.34 -0.31
CA TYR A 24 5.35 -6.90 -1.53
C TYR A 24 4.29 -7.26 -2.58
N SER A 25 3.02 -7.11 -2.23
CA SER A 25 1.86 -7.38 -3.08
C SER A 25 0.67 -6.54 -2.66
N ASP A 26 -0.37 -6.51 -3.51
CA ASP A 26 -1.66 -5.91 -3.19
C ASP A 26 -2.29 -6.57 -1.95
N GLY A 27 -2.12 -7.89 -1.81
CA GLY A 27 -2.60 -8.66 -0.66
C GLY A 27 -2.03 -8.16 0.66
N ASP A 28 -0.75 -7.78 0.69
CA ASP A 28 -0.15 -7.21 1.91
C ASP A 28 -0.74 -5.84 2.25
N VAL A 29 -1.02 -5.01 1.23
CA VAL A 29 -1.66 -3.70 1.44
C VAL A 29 -3.08 -3.88 1.97
N ILE A 30 -3.85 -4.79 1.36
CA ILE A 30 -5.20 -5.15 1.80
C ILE A 30 -5.19 -5.63 3.26
N GLU A 31 -4.23 -6.49 3.62
CA GLU A 31 -4.09 -6.97 5.00
C GLU A 31 -3.78 -5.83 5.97
N PHE A 32 -2.95 -4.85 5.58
CA PHE A 32 -2.72 -3.66 6.40
C PHE A 32 -3.98 -2.81 6.58
N LEU A 33 -4.80 -2.64 5.54
CA LEU A 33 -6.08 -1.92 5.63
C LEU A 33 -7.06 -2.64 6.56
N ARG A 34 -7.18 -3.97 6.45
CA ARG A 34 -8.00 -4.78 7.35
C ARG A 34 -7.59 -4.66 8.80
N ARG A 35 -6.28 -4.77 9.09
CA ARG A 35 -5.74 -4.59 10.45
C ARG A 35 -5.93 -3.17 10.98
N ALA A 36 -6.06 -2.19 10.09
CA ALA A 36 -6.41 -0.81 10.46
C ALA A 36 -7.92 -0.60 10.69
N GLY A 37 -8.74 -1.66 10.60
CA GLY A 37 -10.18 -1.63 10.87
C GLY A 37 -11.03 -1.18 9.68
N LEU A 38 -10.50 -1.23 8.46
CA LEU A 38 -11.23 -0.86 7.26
C LEU A 38 -11.85 -2.11 6.60
N PRO A 39 -13.19 -2.24 6.59
CA PRO A 39 -13.86 -3.29 5.82
C PRO A 39 -13.70 -3.04 4.32
N ASP A 40 -14.01 -4.05 3.50
CA ASP A 40 -13.99 -3.95 2.02
C ASP A 40 -12.62 -3.48 1.48
N ALA A 41 -11.54 -3.93 2.12
CA ALA A 41 -10.18 -3.48 1.85
C ALA A 41 -9.72 -3.70 0.40
N GLU A 42 -10.25 -4.71 -0.27
CA GLU A 42 -10.11 -4.91 -1.72
C GLU A 42 -10.60 -3.71 -2.53
N ASP A 43 -11.83 -3.25 -2.29
CA ASP A 43 -12.41 -2.13 -3.01
C ASP A 43 -11.71 -0.82 -2.65
N LEU A 44 -11.30 -0.67 -1.38
CA LEU A 44 -10.56 0.50 -0.92
C LEU A 44 -9.16 0.62 -1.52
N LEU A 45 -8.54 -0.49 -1.93
CA LEU A 45 -7.23 -0.47 -2.59
C LEU A 45 -7.29 0.31 -3.92
N GLU A 46 -8.41 0.16 -4.63
CA GLU A 46 -8.68 0.78 -5.93
C GLU A 46 -9.23 2.21 -5.80
N ASP A 47 -9.68 2.61 -4.60
CA ASP A 47 -10.23 3.94 -4.36
C ASP A 47 -9.11 4.97 -4.06
N PRO A 48 -8.83 5.93 -4.97
CA PRO A 48 -7.77 6.93 -4.77
C PRO A 48 -8.07 7.93 -3.65
N SER A 49 -9.32 8.01 -3.16
CA SER A 49 -9.67 8.79 -1.97
C SER A 49 -9.11 8.14 -0.70
N TRP A 50 -8.92 6.82 -0.70
CA TRP A 50 -8.39 6.02 0.41
C TRP A 50 -6.92 5.66 0.22
N VAL A 51 -6.57 5.04 -0.92
CA VAL A 51 -5.21 4.61 -1.22
C VAL A 51 -4.59 5.47 -2.31
N LYS A 52 -3.60 6.27 -1.88
CA LYS A 52 -2.76 7.04 -2.78
C LYS A 52 -1.44 6.32 -3.01
N TRP A 53 -1.17 5.99 -4.27
CA TRP A 53 0.11 5.47 -4.74
C TRP A 53 1.05 6.63 -5.06
N HIS A 54 2.24 6.62 -4.49
CA HIS A 54 3.25 7.65 -4.71
C HIS A 54 4.49 7.03 -5.34
N GLY A 55 4.92 7.59 -6.48
CA GLY A 55 6.09 7.18 -7.27
C GLY A 55 6.03 5.77 -7.85
N GLY A 56 6.33 5.64 -9.14
CA GLY A 56 6.17 4.38 -9.87
C GLY A 56 4.70 4.02 -10.14
N ARG A 57 4.49 2.93 -10.87
CA ARG A 57 3.16 2.42 -11.24
C ARG A 57 2.46 1.83 -10.01
N ALA A 58 1.15 2.03 -9.87
CA ALA A 58 0.35 1.32 -8.88
C ALA A 58 0.46 -0.21 -9.09
N HIS A 59 0.31 -0.99 -8.02
CA HIS A 59 0.39 -2.47 -8.04
C HIS A 59 1.76 -3.05 -8.46
N HIS A 60 2.76 -2.19 -8.67
CA HIS A 60 4.12 -2.61 -8.97
C HIS A 60 4.98 -2.48 -7.72
N TYR A 61 5.59 -3.59 -7.31
CA TYR A 61 6.33 -3.71 -6.04
C TYR A 61 7.82 -3.98 -6.24
N GLU A 62 8.23 -4.38 -7.43
CA GLU A 62 9.64 -4.60 -7.74
C GLU A 62 10.39 -3.26 -7.78
N ALA A 63 11.68 -3.33 -7.47
CA ALA A 63 12.57 -2.20 -7.65
C ALA A 63 12.57 -1.79 -9.13
N ALA A 64 12.59 -0.48 -9.39
CA ALA A 64 12.72 0.07 -10.74
C ALA A 64 14.18 -0.01 -11.23
#